data_AF-A0A3N5R5X6-F1
#
_entry.id   AF-A0A3N5R5X6-F1
#
_cell.length_a   1.000
_cell.length_b   1.000
_cell.length_c   1.000
_cell.angle_alpha   90.00
_cell.angle_beta   90.00
_cell.angle_gamma   90.00
#
_symmetry.space_group_name_H-M   'P 1'
#
loop_
_entity.id
_entity.type
_entity.pdbx_description
1 polymer ?
#
loop_
_entity_poly.entity_id
_entity_poly.type
_entity_poly.pdbx_seq_one_letter_code
_entity_poly.pdbx_strand_id
1 'polypeptide(L)'
;MKHSTRELAILAVFGTLWGLVEISLGSVLKTLNIPMSGVVLAAIGLTVALTGRAFVPRRGSTLFIGVIAMLLKLFTLGGVVVGPMIGILTEAIVAEVVLSLMVKPSRLSFALAGGMGVVWVLLQPFVTGPILFGRTLVTVWLDLLDRGSQLLGLDSSAAVWILLGLLAIHLLVGGFVGWLSWDIARQLQTRLGRPQTGLTNPS
;
A
#
# COMPACT_ATOMS: atom_id res chain seq x y z
N MET A 1 11.67 6.76 21.73
CA MET A 1 10.33 6.30 22.13
C MET A 1 10.39 4.80 22.36
N LYS A 2 10.05 4.27 23.54
CA LYS A 2 10.19 2.83 23.84
C LYS A 2 8.91 2.10 23.43
N HIS A 3 8.97 1.34 22.33
CA HIS A 3 7.97 0.32 22.03
C HIS A 3 8.08 -0.79 23.07
N SER A 4 6.94 -1.34 23.50
CA SER A 4 6.98 -2.57 24.29
C SER A 4 7.47 -3.71 23.39
N THR A 5 8.21 -4.68 23.94
CA THR A 5 8.64 -5.89 23.21
C THR A 5 7.48 -6.57 22.50
N ARG A 6 6.29 -6.56 23.11
CA ARG A 6 5.06 -7.09 22.52
C ARG A 6 4.59 -6.32 21.30
N GLU A 7 4.71 -5.00 21.31
CA GLU A 7 4.34 -4.16 20.16
C GLU A 7 5.31 -4.42 19.00
N LEU A 8 6.61 -4.45 19.27
CA LEU A 8 7.63 -4.77 18.26
C LEU A 8 7.39 -6.15 17.63
N ALA A 9 7.06 -7.16 18.44
CA ALA A 9 6.73 -8.49 17.94
C ALA A 9 5.52 -8.46 17.00
N ILE A 10 4.45 -7.74 17.36
CA ILE A 10 3.25 -7.60 16.50
C ILE A 10 3.62 -6.92 15.18
N LEU A 11 4.37 -5.81 15.23
CA LEU A 11 4.81 -5.11 14.02
C LEU A 11 5.69 -6.00 13.14
N ALA A 12 6.57 -6.81 13.74
CA ALA A 12 7.40 -7.76 13.02
C ALA A 12 6.58 -8.85 12.33
N VAL A 13 5.53 -9.37 12.98
CA VAL A 13 4.62 -10.34 12.36
C VAL A 13 3.93 -9.73 11.14
N PHE A 14 3.33 -8.54 11.26
CA PHE A 14 2.68 -7.89 10.13
C PHE A 14 3.68 -7.51 9.01
N GLY A 15 4.87 -7.03 9.37
CA GLY A 15 5.92 -6.72 8.39
C GLY A 15 6.39 -7.98 7.65
N THR A 16 6.48 -9.11 8.34
CA THR A 16 6.82 -10.39 7.75
C THR A 16 5.73 -10.91 6.83
N LEU A 17 4.46 -10.78 7.23
CA LEU A 17 3.32 -11.15 6.37
C LEU A 17 3.31 -10.35 5.08
N TRP A 18 3.51 -9.03 5.14
CA TRP A 18 3.58 -8.20 3.93
C TRP A 18 4.80 -8.59 3.08
N GLY A 19 5.98 -8.72 3.67
CA GLY A 19 7.18 -9.16 2.94
C GLY A 19 6.98 -10.50 2.24
N LEU A 20 6.34 -11.47 2.89
CA LEU A 20 6.06 -12.79 2.32
C LEU A 20 5.09 -12.72 1.14
N VAL A 21 4.02 -11.91 1.25
CA VAL A 21 3.10 -11.65 0.13
C VAL A 21 3.89 -11.09 -1.05
N GLU A 22 4.74 -10.11 -0.81
CA GLU A 22 5.50 -9.45 -1.87
C GLU A 22 6.49 -10.40 -2.55
N ILE A 23 7.12 -11.29 -1.79
CA ILE A 23 8.06 -12.29 -2.31
C ILE A 23 7.32 -13.35 -3.14
N SER A 24 6.29 -13.96 -2.55
CA SER A 24 5.56 -15.08 -3.15
C SER A 24 4.66 -14.61 -4.29
N LEU A 25 3.65 -13.81 -3.98
CA LEU A 25 2.66 -13.34 -4.94
C LEU A 25 3.28 -12.43 -6.00
N GLY A 26 4.28 -11.63 -5.62
CA GLY A 26 4.96 -10.75 -6.56
C GLY A 26 5.74 -11.50 -7.64
N SER A 27 6.26 -12.70 -7.35
CA SER A 27 6.87 -13.57 -8.36
C SER A 27 5.82 -14.17 -9.29
N VAL A 28 4.74 -14.72 -8.73
CA VAL A 28 3.64 -15.35 -9.46
C VAL A 28 2.96 -14.37 -10.42
N LEU A 29 2.60 -13.17 -9.94
CA LEU A 29 1.92 -12.16 -10.75
C LEU A 29 2.77 -11.70 -11.95
N LYS A 30 4.10 -11.61 -11.76
CA LYS A 30 5.03 -11.25 -12.84
C LYS A 30 5.18 -12.39 -13.84
N THR A 31 5.27 -13.63 -13.38
CA THR A 31 5.34 -14.80 -14.25
C THR A 31 4.07 -14.96 -15.09
N LEU A 32 2.90 -14.67 -14.52
CA LEU A 32 1.61 -14.72 -15.22
C LEU A 32 1.34 -13.47 -16.10
N ASN A 33 2.25 -12.49 -16.15
CA ASN A 33 2.07 -11.21 -16.83
C ASN A 33 0.74 -10.52 -16.49
N ILE A 34 0.31 -10.61 -15.23
CA ILE A 34 -0.97 -10.04 -14.80
C ILE A 34 -0.88 -8.50 -14.85
N PRO A 35 -1.76 -7.83 -15.62
CA PRO A 35 -1.80 -6.38 -15.65
C PRO A 35 -2.16 -5.83 -14.27
N MET A 36 -1.62 -4.67 -13.93
CA MET A 36 -1.85 -4.01 -12.62
C MET A 36 -1.40 -4.83 -11.40
N SER A 37 -0.43 -5.74 -11.57
CA SER A 37 0.15 -6.51 -10.46
C SER A 37 0.60 -5.65 -9.27
N GLY A 38 1.11 -4.44 -9.53
CA GLY A 38 1.45 -3.47 -8.48
C GLY A 38 0.26 -3.04 -7.61
N VAL A 39 -0.93 -2.85 -8.21
CA VAL A 39 -2.15 -2.49 -7.47
C VAL A 39 -2.61 -3.63 -6.58
N VAL A 40 -2.53 -4.86 -7.07
CA VAL A 40 -2.89 -6.07 -6.30
C VAL A 40 -1.95 -6.24 -5.11
N LEU A 41 -0.64 -6.09 -5.33
CA LEU A 41 0.37 -6.20 -4.28
C LEU A 41 0.22 -5.08 -3.24
N ALA A 42 0.05 -3.84 -3.67
CA ALA A 42 -0.19 -2.70 -2.79
C ALA A 42 -1.49 -2.87 -2.00
N ALA A 43 -2.56 -3.36 -2.62
CA ALA A 43 -3.84 -3.61 -1.96
C ALA A 43 -3.69 -4.62 -0.81
N ILE A 44 -3.02 -5.76 -1.05
CA ILE A 44 -2.82 -6.78 -0.02
C ILE A 44 -1.82 -6.27 1.03
N GLY A 45 -0.72 -5.65 0.60
CA GLY A 45 0.31 -5.09 1.47
C GLY A 45 -0.22 -4.04 2.43
N LEU A 46 -0.95 -3.05 1.90
CA LEU A 46 -1.63 -2.03 2.70
C LEU A 46 -2.70 -2.64 3.60
N THR A 47 -3.40 -3.71 3.17
CA THR A 47 -4.34 -4.40 4.07
C THR A 47 -3.64 -4.92 5.33
N VAL A 48 -2.49 -5.58 5.13
CA VAL A 48 -1.67 -6.09 6.23
C VAL A 48 -1.12 -4.95 7.09
N ALA A 49 -0.57 -3.91 6.47
CA ALA A 49 0.05 -2.79 7.17
C ALA A 49 -0.95 -1.95 7.98
N LEU A 50 -2.10 -1.61 7.39
CA LEU A 50 -3.16 -0.87 8.05
C LEU A 50 -3.76 -1.69 9.19
N THR A 51 -4.00 -2.98 8.99
CA THR A 51 -4.42 -3.87 10.09
C THR A 51 -3.40 -3.85 11.22
N GLY A 52 -2.11 -3.98 10.93
CA GLY A 52 -1.04 -3.88 11.94
C GLY A 52 -1.03 -2.53 12.69
N ARG A 53 -1.26 -1.42 11.98
CA ARG A 53 -1.41 -0.08 12.59
C ARG A 53 -2.62 0.02 13.52
N ALA A 54 -3.72 -0.68 13.23
CA ALA A 54 -4.85 -0.72 14.15
C ALA A 54 -4.51 -1.48 15.44
N PHE A 55 -3.65 -2.50 15.38
CA PHE A 55 -3.19 -3.25 16.56
C PHE A 55 -2.17 -2.48 17.42
N VAL A 56 -1.35 -1.65 16.79
CA VAL A 56 -0.38 -0.78 17.45
C VAL A 56 -0.64 0.65 16.97
N PRO A 57 -1.60 1.37 17.58
CA PRO A 57 -2.04 2.69 17.14
C PRO A 57 -1.03 3.79 17.55
N ARG A 58 0.23 3.65 17.12
CA ARG A 58 1.33 4.57 17.40
C ARG A 58 1.96 5.06 16.11
N ARG A 59 2.34 6.33 16.08
CA ARG A 59 3.10 6.92 14.97
C ARG A 59 4.37 6.11 14.70
N GLY A 60 4.66 5.89 13.43
CA GLY A 60 5.77 5.07 12.94
C GLY A 60 5.46 3.57 12.78
N SER A 61 4.32 3.07 13.29
CA SER A 61 4.00 1.64 13.20
C SER A 61 3.81 1.15 11.76
N THR A 62 3.17 1.93 10.89
CA THR A 62 2.94 1.52 9.50
C THR A 62 4.26 1.53 8.73
N LEU A 63 5.07 2.56 8.96
CA LEU A 63 6.41 2.66 8.38
C LEU A 63 7.31 1.50 8.83
N PHE A 64 7.30 1.14 10.11
CA PHE A 64 8.12 0.04 10.63
C PHE A 64 7.74 -1.31 10.00
N ILE A 65 6.44 -1.58 9.84
CA ILE A 65 5.96 -2.75 9.10
C ILE A 65 6.50 -2.73 7.67
N GLY A 66 6.40 -1.60 6.96
CA GLY A 66 6.90 -1.46 5.60
C GLY A 66 8.42 -1.63 5.47
N VAL A 67 9.19 -1.12 6.43
CA VAL A 67 10.65 -1.30 6.49
C VAL A 67 10.99 -2.79 6.63
N ILE A 68 10.31 -3.52 7.52
CA ILE A 68 10.52 -4.97 7.67
C ILE A 68 10.18 -5.70 6.37
N ALA A 69 9.04 -5.38 5.74
CA ALA A 69 8.64 -5.98 4.48
C ALA A 69 9.66 -5.73 3.36
N MET A 70 10.16 -4.49 3.26
CA MET A 70 11.19 -4.09 2.31
C MET A 70 12.52 -4.82 2.56
N LEU A 71 12.95 -4.95 3.82
CA LEU A 71 14.16 -5.69 4.16
C LEU A 71 14.04 -7.18 3.80
N LEU A 72 12.90 -7.82 4.08
CA LEU A 72 12.69 -9.21 3.66
C LEU A 72 12.73 -9.36 2.13
N LYS A 73 12.13 -8.40 1.40
CA LYS A 73 12.20 -8.37 -0.06
C LYS A 73 13.63 -8.22 -0.57
N LEU A 74 14.44 -7.38 0.09
CA LEU A 74 15.86 -7.16 -0.24
C LEU A 74 16.69 -8.44 -0.09
N PHE A 75 16.47 -9.22 0.98
CA PHE A 75 17.25 -10.43 1.26
C PHE A 75 16.78 -11.68 0.51
N THR A 76 15.78 -11.57 -0.37
CA THR A 76 15.27 -12.73 -1.12
C THR A 76 16.07 -12.99 -2.40
N LEU A 77 16.36 -14.27 -2.66
CA LEU A 77 17.12 -14.76 -3.81
C LEU A 77 16.34 -14.54 -5.12
N GLY A 78 16.71 -13.51 -5.89
CA GLY A 78 16.11 -13.22 -7.20
C GLY A 78 16.66 -11.98 -7.92
N GLY A 79 17.79 -11.43 -7.44
CA GLY A 79 18.31 -10.12 -7.86
C GLY A 79 17.67 -8.96 -7.10
N VAL A 80 18.47 -7.94 -6.79
CA VAL A 80 17.99 -6.71 -6.13
C VAL A 80 17.15 -5.91 -7.12
N VAL A 81 15.86 -6.21 -7.21
CA VAL A 81 14.92 -5.39 -7.98
C VAL A 81 14.53 -4.18 -7.13
N VAL A 82 15.21 -3.07 -7.37
CA VAL A 82 15.06 -1.83 -6.58
C VAL A 82 13.63 -1.26 -6.66
N GLY A 83 12.93 -1.45 -7.79
CA GLY A 83 11.58 -0.92 -8.02
C GLY A 83 10.57 -1.30 -6.93
N PRO A 84 10.26 -2.60 -6.72
CA PRO A 84 9.35 -3.04 -5.66
C PRO A 84 9.77 -2.62 -4.26
N MET A 85 11.07 -2.57 -3.95
CA MET A 85 11.55 -2.12 -2.64
C MET A 85 11.17 -0.67 -2.37
N ILE A 86 11.36 0.20 -3.36
CA ILE A 86 10.93 1.60 -3.28
C ILE A 86 9.41 1.66 -3.16
N GLY A 87 8.66 0.84 -3.89
CA GLY A 87 7.20 0.76 -3.83
C GLY A 87 6.69 0.52 -2.41
N ILE A 88 7.09 -0.60 -1.80
CA ILE A 88 6.71 -0.96 -0.42
C ILE A 88 7.01 0.17 0.56
N LEU A 89 8.23 0.72 0.47
CA LEU A 89 8.67 1.75 1.40
C LEU A 89 7.85 3.03 1.24
N THR A 90 7.63 3.46 0.00
CA THR A 90 6.88 4.70 -0.30
C THR A 90 5.39 4.56 -0.01
N GLU A 91 4.77 3.42 -0.29
CA GLU A 91 3.40 3.10 0.14
C GLU A 91 3.26 3.17 1.66
N ALA A 92 4.21 2.60 2.40
CA ALA A 92 4.22 2.64 3.85
C ALA A 92 4.40 4.08 4.39
N ILE A 93 5.25 4.89 3.75
CA ILE A 93 5.42 6.31 4.08
C ILE A 93 4.13 7.08 3.83
N VAL A 94 3.51 6.93 2.66
CA VAL A 94 2.25 7.61 2.31
C VAL A 94 1.16 7.25 3.30
N ALA A 95 0.97 5.97 3.59
CA ALA A 95 -0.01 5.51 4.57
C ALA A 95 0.30 6.04 5.98
N GLU A 96 1.56 6.05 6.41
CA GLU A 96 1.97 6.59 7.71
C GLU A 96 1.71 8.10 7.82
N VAL A 97 2.00 8.87 6.76
CA VAL A 97 1.75 10.31 6.72
C VAL A 97 0.25 10.58 6.84
N VAL A 98 -0.57 9.92 6.02
CA VAL A 98 -2.04 10.10 6.05
C VAL A 98 -2.60 9.76 7.43
N LEU A 99 -2.18 8.64 8.04
CA LEU A 99 -2.65 8.24 9.36
C LEU A 99 -2.11 9.12 10.49
N SER A 100 -0.93 9.73 10.32
CA SER A 100 -0.31 10.60 11.34
C SER A 100 -0.89 12.01 11.36
N LEU A 101 -1.38 12.49 10.23
CA LEU A 101 -2.09 13.76 10.08
C LEU A 101 -3.50 13.70 10.67
N MET A 102 -4.11 12.51 10.72
CA MET A 102 -5.45 12.32 11.27
C MET A 102 -5.39 12.20 12.80
N VAL A 103 -6.17 13.03 13.51
CA VAL A 103 -6.14 13.13 14.98
C VAL A 103 -6.66 11.86 15.67
N LYS A 104 -7.63 11.17 15.06
CA LYS A 104 -8.24 9.94 15.61
C LYS A 104 -8.25 8.82 14.56
N PRO A 105 -7.95 7.58 14.94
CA PRO A 105 -8.10 6.43 14.06
C PRO A 105 -9.60 6.25 13.75
N SER A 106 -9.95 6.37 12.48
CA SER A 106 -11.33 6.23 11.99
C SER A 106 -11.36 5.41 10.71
N ARG A 107 -12.55 4.91 10.35
CA ARG A 107 -12.79 4.27 9.04
C ARG A 107 -12.33 5.15 7.89
N LEU A 108 -12.63 6.45 7.97
CA LEU A 108 -12.26 7.41 6.94
C LEU A 108 -10.74 7.59 6.84
N SER A 109 -10.03 7.70 7.97
CA SER A 109 -8.56 7.84 7.93
C SER A 109 -7.88 6.62 7.31
N PHE A 110 -8.41 5.42 7.56
CA PHE A 110 -7.90 4.19 6.97
C PHE A 110 -8.23 4.09 5.48
N ALA A 111 -9.45 4.42 5.07
CA ALA A 111 -9.84 4.49 3.67
C ALA A 111 -8.99 5.50 2.89
N LEU A 112 -8.73 6.69 3.45
CA LEU A 112 -7.84 7.68 2.85
C LEU A 112 -6.39 7.19 2.77
N ALA A 113 -5.89 6.51 3.81
CA ALA A 113 -4.53 5.97 3.80
C ALA A 113 -4.36 4.88 2.73
N GLY A 114 -5.34 3.98 2.62
CA GLY A 114 -5.36 2.97 1.56
C GLY A 114 -5.51 3.59 0.17
N GLY A 115 -6.42 4.55 0.01
CA GLY A 115 -6.64 5.30 -1.23
C GLY A 115 -5.38 5.99 -1.73
N MET A 116 -4.76 6.80 -0.89
CA MET A 116 -3.52 7.51 -1.23
C MET A 116 -2.34 6.54 -1.45
N GLY A 117 -2.26 5.46 -0.67
CA GLY A 117 -1.24 4.43 -0.84
C GLY A 117 -1.35 3.71 -2.19
N VAL A 118 -2.57 3.36 -2.63
CA VAL A 118 -2.77 2.73 -3.94
C VAL A 118 -2.61 3.74 -5.08
N VAL A 119 -3.04 4.99 -4.92
CA VAL A 119 -2.78 6.05 -5.91
C VAL A 119 -1.28 6.27 -6.10
N TRP A 120 -0.48 6.09 -5.06
CA TRP A 120 0.97 6.18 -5.21
C TRP A 120 1.54 5.15 -6.20
N VAL A 121 0.94 3.95 -6.32
CA VAL A 121 1.33 2.95 -7.32
C VAL A 121 1.22 3.48 -8.74
N LEU A 122 0.23 4.33 -9.02
CA LEU A 122 0.06 5.01 -10.30
C LEU A 122 1.18 6.01 -10.58
N LEU A 123 1.67 6.69 -9.53
CA LEU A 123 2.70 7.73 -9.61
C LEU A 123 4.13 7.15 -9.57
N GLN A 124 4.31 5.97 -9.00
CA GLN A 124 5.62 5.34 -8.80
C GLN A 124 6.45 5.21 -10.10
N PRO A 125 5.91 4.83 -11.28
CA PRO A 125 6.69 4.74 -12.51
C PRO A 125 7.29 6.07 -12.96
N PHE A 126 6.67 7.20 -12.62
CA PHE A 126 7.18 8.54 -12.95
C PHE A 126 8.40 8.93 -12.12
N VAL A 127 8.56 8.33 -10.94
CA VAL A 127 9.71 8.54 -10.07
C VAL A 127 10.79 7.51 -10.38
N THR A 128 10.42 6.22 -10.34
CA THR A 128 11.36 5.11 -10.49
C THR A 128 11.86 4.92 -11.92
N GLY A 129 11.01 5.19 -12.92
CA GLY A 129 11.35 5.09 -14.35
C GLY A 129 12.56 5.94 -14.73
N PRO A 130 12.50 7.28 -14.52
CA PRO A 130 13.62 8.16 -14.82
C PRO A 130 14.86 7.91 -13.97
N ILE A 131 14.68 7.72 -12.65
CA ILE A 131 15.80 7.63 -11.70
C ILE A 131 16.57 6.32 -11.85
N LEU A 132 15.87 5.18 -11.98
CA LEU A 132 16.51 3.86 -11.97
C LEU A 132 16.79 3.31 -13.37
N PHE A 133 15.96 3.66 -14.35
CA PHE A 133 15.99 3.06 -15.68
C PHE A 133 16.30 4.06 -16.79
N GLY A 134 16.55 5.34 -16.46
CA GLY A 134 16.85 6.39 -17.44
C GLY A 134 15.70 6.67 -18.42
N ARG A 135 14.47 6.26 -18.08
CA ARG A 135 13.29 6.47 -18.94
C ARG A 135 12.91 7.95 -18.96
N THR A 136 12.56 8.47 -20.12
CA THR A 136 12.03 9.83 -20.22
C THR A 136 10.62 9.90 -19.63
N LEU A 137 10.24 11.02 -19.02
CA LEU A 137 8.89 11.22 -18.49
C LEU A 137 7.81 11.01 -19.56
N VAL A 138 8.12 11.35 -20.82
CA VAL A 138 7.22 11.17 -21.96
C VAL A 138 6.96 9.68 -22.25
N THR A 139 7.96 8.81 -22.15
CA THR A 139 7.75 7.36 -22.39
C THR A 139 6.90 6.73 -21.29
N VAL A 140 7.11 7.12 -20.03
CA VAL A 140 6.27 6.68 -18.91
C VAL A 140 4.83 7.17 -19.07
N TRP A 141 4.65 8.40 -19.55
CA TRP A 141 3.33 8.97 -19.83
C TRP A 141 2.59 8.22 -20.94
N LEU A 142 3.27 7.94 -22.07
CA LEU A 142 2.67 7.19 -23.18
C LEU A 142 2.30 5.76 -22.76
N ASP A 143 3.20 5.06 -22.04
CA ASP A 143 2.93 3.72 -21.50
C ASP A 143 1.70 3.73 -20.56
N LEU A 144 1.50 4.80 -19.79
CA LEU A 144 0.34 4.94 -18.92
C LEU A 144 -0.95 5.13 -19.73
N LEU A 145 -0.92 5.99 -20.74
CA LEU A 145 -2.06 6.25 -21.61
C LEU A 145 -2.46 5.00 -22.39
N ASP A 146 -1.50 4.24 -22.91
CA ASP A 146 -1.76 3.00 -23.66
C ASP A 146 -2.33 1.89 -22.77
N ARG A 147 -1.87 1.78 -21.52
CA ARG A 147 -2.47 0.86 -20.55
C ARG A 147 -3.88 1.30 -20.16
N GLY A 148 -4.06 2.60 -19.97
CA GLY A 148 -5.34 3.18 -19.59
C GLY A 148 -6.38 3.10 -20.71
N SER A 149 -5.99 3.30 -21.97
CA SER A 149 -6.84 3.13 -23.14
C SER A 149 -7.30 1.68 -23.29
N GLN A 150 -6.38 0.71 -23.13
CA GLN A 150 -6.70 -0.71 -23.16
C GLN A 150 -7.65 -1.13 -22.02
N LEU A 151 -7.48 -0.57 -20.83
CA LEU A 151 -8.33 -0.87 -19.67
C LEU A 151 -9.72 -0.23 -19.75
N LEU A 152 -9.82 1.00 -20.24
CA LEU A 152 -11.07 1.78 -20.27
C LEU A 152 -11.80 1.70 -21.61
N GLY A 153 -11.16 1.17 -22.65
CA GLY A 153 -11.71 1.15 -24.01
C GLY A 153 -11.85 2.54 -24.64
N LEU A 154 -11.02 3.50 -24.21
CA LEU A 154 -11.04 4.89 -24.69
C LEU A 154 -9.88 5.16 -25.62
N ASP A 155 -10.06 6.02 -26.63
CA ASP A 155 -8.96 6.45 -27.48
C ASP A 155 -7.89 7.23 -26.70
N SER A 156 -6.61 7.05 -27.06
CA SER A 156 -5.48 7.74 -26.43
C SER A 156 -5.53 9.27 -26.57
N SER A 157 -6.40 9.80 -27.45
CA SER A 157 -6.69 11.24 -27.56
C SER A 157 -7.44 11.79 -26.34
N ALA A 158 -8.17 10.95 -25.61
CA ALA A 158 -8.91 11.31 -24.41
C ALA A 158 -8.05 11.18 -23.13
N ALA A 159 -6.80 11.67 -23.17
CA ALA A 159 -5.80 11.49 -22.11
C ALA A 159 -6.30 11.88 -20.71
N VAL A 160 -7.04 13.00 -20.60
CA VAL A 160 -7.60 13.46 -19.32
C VAL A 160 -8.61 12.46 -18.75
N TRP A 161 -9.49 11.91 -19.58
CA TRP A 161 -10.49 10.93 -19.16
C TRP A 161 -9.87 9.61 -18.75
N ILE A 162 -8.81 9.18 -19.45
CA ILE A 162 -8.04 8.01 -19.09
C ILE A 162 -7.43 8.17 -17.70
N LEU A 163 -6.79 9.32 -17.43
CA LEU A 163 -6.19 9.59 -16.13
C LEU A 163 -7.21 9.68 -15.01
N LEU A 164 -8.35 10.34 -15.25
CA LEU A 164 -9.44 10.40 -14.27
C LEU A 164 -10.02 9.01 -13.99
N GLY A 165 -10.21 8.19 -15.01
CA GLY A 165 -10.67 6.81 -14.87
C GLY A 165 -9.69 5.95 -14.07
N LEU A 166 -8.41 6.00 -14.40
CA LEU A 166 -7.37 5.30 -13.65
C LEU A 166 -7.30 5.78 -12.20
N LEU A 167 -7.29 7.09 -11.97
CA LEU A 167 -7.29 7.68 -10.63
C LEU A 167 -8.51 7.22 -9.82
N ALA A 168 -9.71 7.23 -10.42
CA ALA A 168 -10.93 6.75 -9.79
C ALA A 168 -10.82 5.28 -9.40
N ILE A 169 -10.34 4.41 -10.29
CA ILE A 169 -10.13 2.99 -10.00
C ILE A 169 -9.17 2.82 -8.81
N HIS A 170 -8.03 3.52 -8.81
CA HIS A 170 -7.04 3.40 -7.73
C HIS A 170 -7.58 3.91 -6.39
N LEU A 171 -8.32 5.02 -6.39
CA LEU A 171 -8.99 5.56 -5.20
C LEU A 171 -10.07 4.61 -4.67
N LEU A 172 -10.86 3.99 -5.55
CA LEU A 172 -11.88 3.03 -5.16
C LEU A 172 -11.27 1.77 -4.57
N VAL A 173 -10.25 1.19 -5.23
CA VAL A 173 -9.54 0.01 -4.75
C VAL A 173 -8.85 0.30 -3.41
N GLY A 174 -8.08 1.39 -3.33
CA GLY A 174 -7.38 1.76 -2.10
C GLY A 174 -8.33 2.16 -0.97
N GLY A 175 -9.40 2.88 -1.27
CA GLY A 175 -10.45 3.23 -0.32
C GLY A 175 -11.13 1.99 0.24
N PHE A 176 -11.48 1.04 -0.62
CA PHE A 176 -12.04 -0.26 -0.22
C PHE A 176 -11.06 -1.07 0.64
N VAL A 177 -9.78 -1.14 0.26
CA VAL A 177 -8.72 -1.78 1.03
C VAL A 177 -8.61 -1.17 2.43
N GLY A 178 -8.57 0.15 2.53
CA GLY A 178 -8.48 0.84 3.81
C GLY A 178 -9.71 0.60 4.69
N TRP A 179 -10.90 0.66 4.09
CA TRP A 179 -12.15 0.34 4.77
C TRP A 179 -12.20 -1.12 5.28
N LEU A 180 -11.84 -2.07 4.43
CA LEU A 180 -11.78 -3.50 4.76
C LEU A 180 -10.79 -3.77 5.89
N SER A 181 -9.62 -3.13 5.85
CA SER A 181 -8.58 -3.26 6.89
C SER A 181 -9.08 -2.85 8.26
N TRP A 182 -9.88 -1.78 8.32
CA TRP A 182 -10.49 -1.32 9.56
C TRP A 182 -11.45 -2.36 10.14
N ASP A 183 -12.31 -2.93 9.30
CA ASP A 183 -13.29 -3.92 9.74
C ASP A 183 -12.62 -5.25 10.14
N ILE A 184 -11.59 -5.70 9.41
CA ILE A 184 -10.76 -6.86 9.77
C ILE A 184 -10.11 -6.62 11.14
N ALA A 185 -9.49 -5.45 11.33
CA ALA A 185 -8.83 -5.12 12.59
C ALA A 185 -9.82 -5.14 13.77
N ARG A 186 -11.01 -4.56 13.60
CA ARG A 186 -12.04 -4.53 14.64
C ARG A 186 -12.52 -5.93 15.01
N GLN A 187 -12.78 -6.78 14.02
CA GLN A 187 -13.19 -8.16 14.27
C GLN A 187 -12.10 -8.95 14.99
N LEU A 188 -10.85 -8.78 14.59
CA LEU A 188 -9.73 -9.50 15.18
C LEU A 188 -9.44 -9.03 16.62
N GLN A 189 -9.55 -7.73 16.91
CA GLN A 189 -9.45 -7.21 18.29
C GLN A 189 -10.56 -7.75 19.20
N THR A 190 -11.79 -7.83 18.68
CA THR A 190 -12.94 -8.38 19.41
C THR A 190 -12.72 -9.85 19.75
N ARG A 191 -12.24 -10.66 18.78
CA ARG A 191 -11.94 -12.09 18.99
C ARG A 191 -10.79 -12.34 19.95
N LEU A 192 -9.83 -11.42 20.02
CA LEU A 192 -8.68 -11.51 20.92
C LEU A 192 -8.92 -10.90 22.31
N GLY A 193 -10.16 -10.49 22.61
CA GLY A 193 -10.55 -9.94 23.91
C GLY A 193 -9.80 -8.67 24.31
N ARG A 194 -9.22 -7.94 23.35
CA ARG A 194 -8.51 -6.69 23.65
C ARG A 194 -9.53 -5.55 23.81
N PRO A 195 -9.37 -4.68 24.83
CA PRO A 195 -10.15 -3.45 24.91
C PRO A 195 -10.00 -2.68 23.61
N GLN A 196 -11.09 -2.09 23.11
CA GLN A 196 -11.07 -1.20 21.95
C GLN A 196 -10.33 0.10 22.32
N THR A 197 -9.00 0.03 22.43
CA THR A 197 -8.15 1.21 22.71
C THR A 197 -8.25 2.18 21.54
N GLY A 198 -9.17 3.14 21.68
CA GLY A 198 -9.42 4.24 20.74
C GLY A 198 -10.87 4.46 20.31
N LEU A 199 -11.84 3.62 20.69
CA LEU A 199 -13.22 3.68 20.13
C LEU A 199 -14.35 4.05 21.09
N THR A 200 -14.02 4.50 22.30
CA THR A 200 -15.03 5.02 23.24
C THR A 200 -14.62 6.41 23.72
N ASN A 201 -15.17 7.42 23.07
CA ASN A 201 -15.86 8.51 23.74
C ASN A 201 -16.74 9.24 22.73
N PRO A 202 -18.05 8.94 22.66
CA PRO A 202 -19.01 9.96 22.31
C PRO A 202 -19.16 10.88 23.52
N SER A 203 -18.78 12.14 23.34
CA SER A 203 -19.26 13.26 24.16
C SER A 203 -19.71 14.33 23.20
#